data_AF-A0A662ZEJ1-F1
#
_entry.id   AF-A0A662ZEJ1-F1
#
_cell.length_a   1.000
_cell.length_b   1.000
_cell.length_c   1.000
_cell.angle_alpha   90.00
_cell.angle_beta   90.00
_cell.angle_gamma   90.00
#
_symmetry.space_group_name_H-M   'P 1'
#
loop_
_entity.id
_entity.type
_entity.pdbx_description
1 polymer ?
#
loop_
_entity_poly.entity_id
_entity_poly.type
_entity_poly.pdbx_seq_one_letter_code
_entity_poly.pdbx_strand_id
1 'polypeptide(L)'
;MIYCVDLDGTLISNDMSVTSFFETILKKPQLIPACYRWHHEGGRARLKYNIGEIYNVDISRLKFNLELIDYLKELAENPDNSIYLVSGSTQSIVSKIASYFSFFKEGFGSSIDVNLTGKNKLALIKKYFGDSDVCYIGNARVDLKVWEGTHSGIVVSNCGSFISSAKKVTRIEKVFKGRFAHLNQEYISNKG
;
A
#
# COMPACT_ATOMS: atom_id res chain seq x y z
N MET A 1 -1.44 16.07 11.18
CA MET A 1 -0.35 15.31 10.52
C MET A 1 -0.94 14.33 9.52
N ILE A 2 -0.29 14.09 8.38
CA ILE A 2 -0.76 13.16 7.35
C ILE A 2 0.09 11.90 7.35
N TYR A 3 -0.55 10.73 7.39
CA TYR A 3 0.12 9.43 7.34
C TYR A 3 -0.20 8.75 6.01
N CYS A 4 0.83 8.49 5.21
CA CYS A 4 0.70 7.80 3.93
C CYS A 4 1.25 6.38 4.06
N VAL A 5 0.37 5.39 4.08
CA VAL A 5 0.69 4.00 4.37
C VAL A 5 0.84 3.21 3.07
N ASP A 6 1.97 2.56 2.85
CA ASP A 6 2.09 1.58 1.78
C ASP A 6 1.32 0.29 2.10
N LEU A 7 0.91 -0.42 1.04
CA LEU A 7 0.16 -1.66 1.17
C LEU A 7 1.09 -2.89 1.20
N ASP A 8 1.82 -3.10 0.11
CA ASP A 8 2.43 -4.38 -0.25
C ASP A 8 3.73 -4.64 0.53
N GLY A 9 3.70 -5.61 1.44
CA GLY A 9 4.78 -5.89 2.38
C GLY A 9 4.90 -4.86 3.53
N THR A 10 3.95 -3.93 3.63
CA THR A 10 3.87 -2.90 4.68
C THR A 10 2.65 -3.16 5.56
N LEU A 11 1.44 -2.87 5.06
CA LEU A 11 0.18 -3.17 5.76
C LEU A 11 -0.18 -4.66 5.65
N ILE A 12 0.10 -5.29 4.51
CA ILE A 12 -0.12 -6.73 4.27
C ILE A 12 1.18 -7.41 3.84
N SER A 13 1.27 -8.74 3.97
CA SER A 13 2.46 -9.48 3.52
C SER A 13 2.56 -9.64 2.01
N ASN A 14 1.44 -9.58 1.31
CA ASN A 14 1.34 -9.97 -0.08
C ASN A 14 1.79 -8.86 -1.02
N ASP A 15 2.30 -9.24 -2.19
CA ASP A 15 2.33 -8.38 -3.37
C ASP A 15 1.02 -8.62 -4.14
N MET A 16 0.14 -7.62 -4.16
CA MET A 16 -1.16 -7.69 -4.82
C MET A 16 -1.05 -7.65 -6.34
N SER A 17 0.04 -7.16 -6.93
CA SER A 17 0.26 -7.28 -8.37
C SER A 17 0.48 -8.74 -8.75
N VAL A 18 1.28 -9.46 -7.97
CA VAL A 18 1.57 -10.89 -8.18
C VAL A 18 0.35 -11.73 -7.83
N THR A 19 -0.25 -11.48 -6.65
CA THR A 19 -1.38 -12.24 -6.14
C THR A 19 -2.59 -12.13 -7.06
N SER A 20 -2.98 -10.90 -7.46
CA SER A 20 -4.13 -10.70 -8.35
C SER A 20 -3.92 -11.35 -9.72
N PHE A 21 -2.71 -11.30 -10.26
CA PHE A 21 -2.38 -11.94 -11.54
C PHE A 21 -2.53 -13.46 -11.46
N PHE A 22 -1.84 -14.11 -10.54
CA PHE A 22 -1.85 -15.58 -10.45
C PHE A 22 -3.23 -16.12 -10.08
N GLU A 23 -3.90 -15.54 -9.09
CA GLU A 23 -5.24 -16.00 -8.71
C GLU A 23 -6.27 -15.80 -9.83
N THR A 24 -6.14 -14.72 -10.62
CA THR A 24 -7.02 -14.50 -11.78
C THR A 24 -6.74 -15.52 -12.89
N ILE A 25 -5.48 -15.75 -13.25
CA ILE A 25 -5.11 -16.67 -14.32
C ILE A 25 -5.42 -18.13 -13.96
N LEU A 26 -5.22 -18.52 -12.70
CA LEU A 26 -5.60 -19.86 -12.22
C LEU A 26 -7.11 -20.10 -12.33
N LYS A 27 -7.94 -19.08 -12.07
CA LYS A 27 -9.41 -19.18 -12.19
C LYS A 27 -9.91 -18.98 -13.63
N LYS A 28 -9.17 -18.24 -14.45
CA LYS A 28 -9.57 -17.81 -15.80
C LYS A 28 -8.40 -17.93 -16.80
N PRO A 29 -7.91 -19.15 -17.09
CA PRO A 29 -6.75 -19.35 -17.97
C PRO A 29 -6.98 -18.84 -19.41
N GLN A 30 -8.24 -18.71 -19.85
CA GLN A 30 -8.59 -18.12 -21.15
C GLN A 30 -8.16 -16.64 -21.30
N LEU A 31 -7.79 -15.97 -20.21
CA LEU A 31 -7.28 -14.59 -20.24
C LEU A 31 -5.81 -14.48 -20.64
N ILE A 32 -5.06 -15.58 -20.74
CA ILE A 32 -3.62 -15.56 -21.08
C ILE A 32 -3.35 -14.79 -22.41
N PRO A 33 -4.07 -15.03 -23.52
CA PRO A 33 -3.88 -14.25 -24.75
C PRO A 33 -4.18 -12.76 -24.57
N ALA A 34 -5.19 -12.42 -23.76
CA ALA A 34 -5.51 -11.03 -23.45
C ALA A 34 -4.39 -10.36 -22.63
N CYS A 35 -3.77 -11.09 -21.70
CA CYS A 35 -2.64 -10.58 -20.92
C CYS A 35 -1.44 -10.24 -21.80
N TYR A 36 -1.14 -11.08 -22.80
CA TYR A 36 -0.09 -10.78 -23.77
C TYR A 36 -0.42 -9.50 -24.56
N ARG A 37 -1.65 -9.36 -25.05
CA ARG A 37 -2.09 -8.15 -25.77
C ARG A 37 -2.01 -6.90 -24.89
N TRP A 38 -2.55 -6.93 -23.68
CA TRP A 38 -2.51 -5.78 -22.75
C TRP A 38 -1.08 -5.36 -22.43
N HIS A 39 -0.19 -6.34 -22.25
CA HIS A 39 1.22 -6.06 -22.03
C HIS A 39 1.90 -5.45 -23.25
N HIS A 40 1.61 -5.96 -24.45
CA HIS A 40 2.17 -5.42 -25.69
C HIS A 40 1.68 -3.98 -25.97
N GLU A 41 0.40 -3.70 -25.74
CA GLU A 41 -0.20 -2.40 -26.06
C GLU A 41 0.07 -1.30 -25.02
N GLY A 42 0.33 -1.65 -23.76
CA GLY A 42 0.48 -0.65 -22.68
C GLY A 42 1.41 -1.07 -21.53
N GLY A 43 2.24 -2.08 -21.75
CA GLY A 43 3.25 -2.53 -20.81
C GLY A 43 2.66 -3.11 -19.51
N ARG A 44 3.45 -2.99 -18.43
CA ARG A 44 3.07 -3.54 -17.12
C ARG A 44 1.89 -2.81 -16.48
N ALA A 45 1.79 -1.49 -16.66
CA ALA A 45 0.73 -0.68 -16.07
C ALA A 45 -0.65 -1.14 -16.58
N ARG A 46 -0.80 -1.26 -17.91
CA ARG A 46 -2.06 -1.70 -18.52
C ARG A 46 -2.41 -3.15 -18.21
N LEU A 47 -1.43 -4.05 -18.18
CA LEU A 47 -1.66 -5.43 -17.74
C LEU A 47 -2.21 -5.47 -16.30
N LYS A 48 -1.52 -4.81 -15.36
CA LYS A 48 -1.94 -4.77 -13.95
C LYS A 48 -3.34 -4.17 -13.80
N TYR A 49 -3.62 -3.07 -14.49
CA TYR A 49 -4.92 -2.42 -14.48
C TYR A 49 -6.03 -3.40 -14.86
N ASN A 50 -5.95 -4.02 -16.04
CA ASN A 50 -6.99 -4.95 -16.50
C ASN A 50 -7.17 -6.16 -15.58
N ILE A 51 -6.07 -6.68 -15.01
CA ILE A 51 -6.14 -7.77 -14.03
C ILE A 51 -6.83 -7.31 -12.74
N GLY A 52 -6.48 -6.14 -12.23
CA GLY A 52 -7.08 -5.57 -11.02
C GLY A 52 -8.58 -5.34 -11.15
N GLU A 53 -9.05 -4.90 -12.33
CA GLU A 53 -10.48 -4.73 -12.61
C GLU A 53 -11.26 -6.06 -12.60
N ILE A 54 -10.61 -7.16 -12.95
CA ILE A 54 -11.21 -8.50 -12.94
C ILE A 54 -11.10 -9.15 -11.56
N TYR A 55 -10.05 -8.81 -10.82
CA TYR A 55 -9.71 -9.44 -9.55
C TYR A 55 -10.59 -8.91 -8.40
N ASN A 56 -11.21 -9.84 -7.67
CA ASN A 56 -11.90 -9.51 -6.44
C ASN A 56 -11.04 -9.91 -5.24
N VAL A 57 -10.48 -8.92 -4.54
CA VAL A 57 -9.68 -9.15 -3.34
C VAL A 57 -10.54 -9.75 -2.23
N ASP A 58 -10.07 -10.86 -1.66
CA ASP A 58 -10.65 -11.47 -0.48
C ASP A 58 -9.81 -11.07 0.74
N ILE A 59 -10.30 -10.06 1.45
CA ILE A 59 -9.60 -9.47 2.61
C ILE A 59 -9.38 -10.51 3.72
N SER A 60 -10.28 -11.49 3.87
CA SER A 60 -10.16 -12.52 4.90
C SER A 60 -8.93 -13.43 4.71
N ARG A 61 -8.46 -13.56 3.45
CA ARG A 61 -7.29 -14.38 3.10
C ARG A 61 -5.97 -13.62 3.17
N LEU A 62 -6.00 -12.30 3.34
CA LEU A 62 -4.81 -11.48 3.50
C LEU A 62 -4.25 -11.64 4.92
N LYS A 63 -2.92 -11.51 5.03
CA LYS A 63 -2.24 -11.41 6.32
C LYS A 63 -1.76 -9.99 6.50
N PHE A 64 -2.16 -9.38 7.61
CA PHE A 64 -1.92 -7.99 7.96
C PHE A 64 -0.87 -7.86 9.05
N ASN A 65 -0.17 -6.72 9.05
CA ASN A 65 0.68 -6.32 10.15
C ASN A 65 -0.20 -5.74 11.27
N LEU A 66 -0.62 -6.59 12.21
CA LEU A 66 -1.57 -6.23 13.26
C LEU A 66 -1.02 -5.14 14.19
N GLU A 67 0.27 -5.19 14.55
CA GLU A 67 0.93 -4.15 15.34
C GLU A 67 0.88 -2.78 14.64
N LEU A 68 1.03 -2.75 13.32
CA LEU A 68 0.89 -1.53 12.55
C LEU A 68 -0.58 -1.08 12.49
N ILE A 69 -1.54 -1.99 12.31
CA ILE A 69 -2.97 -1.64 12.30
C ILE A 69 -3.38 -1.00 13.63
N ASP A 70 -2.99 -1.58 14.76
CA ASP A 70 -3.36 -1.04 16.08
C ASP A 70 -2.77 0.35 16.27
N TYR A 71 -1.52 0.55 15.86
CA TYR A 71 -0.91 1.88 15.89
C TYR A 71 -1.59 2.89 14.96
N LEU A 72 -2.04 2.48 13.77
CA LEU A 72 -2.80 3.37 12.87
C LEU A 72 -4.17 3.73 13.45
N LYS A 73 -4.84 2.80 14.16
CA LYS A 73 -6.07 3.10 14.89
C LYS A 73 -5.83 4.12 15.98
N GLU A 74 -4.81 3.92 16.82
CA GLU A 74 -4.41 4.88 17.86
C GLU A 74 -4.11 6.27 17.26
N LEU A 75 -3.40 6.33 16.14
CA LEU A 75 -3.13 7.59 15.44
C LEU A 75 -4.42 8.27 14.97
N ALA A 76 -5.43 7.51 14.54
CA ALA A 76 -6.69 8.03 14.04
C ALA A 76 -7.62 8.58 15.14
N GLU A 77 -7.37 8.25 16.41
CA GLU A 77 -8.10 8.84 17.54
C GLU A 77 -7.85 10.35 17.67
N ASN A 78 -6.72 10.84 17.16
CA ASN A 78 -6.47 12.28 17.08
C ASN A 78 -7.11 12.87 15.81
N PRO A 79 -8.07 13.81 15.94
CA PRO A 79 -8.80 14.39 14.80
C PRO A 79 -7.91 15.19 13.83
N ASP A 80 -6.74 15.67 14.28
CA ASP A 80 -5.77 16.37 13.43
C ASP A 80 -4.94 15.41 12.57
N ASN A 81 -5.08 14.11 12.78
CA ASN A 81 -4.44 13.09 11.98
C ASN A 81 -5.33 12.66 10.81
N SER A 82 -4.71 12.42 9.67
CA SER A 82 -5.37 11.90 8.48
C SER A 82 -4.53 10.78 7.89
N ILE A 83 -5.13 9.61 7.72
CA ILE A 83 -4.43 8.41 7.26
C ILE A 83 -4.94 8.02 5.88
N TYR A 84 -4.01 7.78 4.95
CA TYR A 84 -4.28 7.42 3.57
C TYR A 84 -3.49 6.17 3.19
N LEU A 85 -4.10 5.29 2.40
CA LEU A 85 -3.41 4.15 1.82
C LEU A 85 -2.81 4.58 0.46
N VAL A 86 -1.53 4.34 0.21
CA VAL A 86 -0.83 4.76 -1.02
C VAL A 86 0.00 3.59 -1.57
N SER A 87 -0.47 2.94 -2.65
CA SER A 87 0.14 1.71 -3.16
C SER A 87 0.31 1.70 -4.68
N GLY A 88 1.30 0.92 -5.14
CA GLY A 88 1.48 0.63 -6.57
C GLY A 88 0.50 -0.42 -7.11
N SER A 89 -0.36 -0.99 -6.27
CA SER A 89 -1.46 -1.87 -6.66
C SER A 89 -2.61 -1.08 -7.30
N THR A 90 -3.52 -1.74 -8.01
CA THR A 90 -4.58 -1.03 -8.75
C THR A 90 -5.52 -0.28 -7.82
N GLN A 91 -6.05 0.84 -8.30
CA GLN A 91 -7.03 1.64 -7.55
C GLN A 91 -8.20 0.79 -7.02
N SER A 92 -8.71 -0.15 -7.82
CA SER A 92 -9.79 -1.08 -7.41
C SER A 92 -9.44 -1.95 -6.21
N ILE A 93 -8.20 -2.44 -6.10
CA ILE A 93 -7.74 -3.22 -4.94
C ILE A 93 -7.53 -2.30 -3.74
N VAL A 94 -6.85 -1.17 -3.96
CA VAL A 94 -6.50 -0.21 -2.90
C VAL A 94 -7.76 0.36 -2.26
N SER A 95 -8.76 0.79 -3.04
CA SER A 95 -10.03 1.30 -2.52
C SER A 95 -10.78 0.26 -1.69
N LYS A 96 -10.82 -1.01 -2.14
CA LYS A 96 -11.48 -2.09 -1.37
C LYS A 96 -10.82 -2.30 -0.01
N ILE A 97 -9.49 -2.32 0.04
CA ILE A 97 -8.75 -2.50 1.31
C ILE A 97 -8.87 -1.26 2.19
N ALA A 98 -8.74 -0.05 1.63
CA ALA A 98 -8.90 1.19 2.39
C ALA A 98 -10.30 1.27 3.01
N SER A 99 -11.36 0.98 2.24
CA SER A 99 -12.75 1.00 2.73
C SER A 99 -13.06 -0.04 3.81
N TYR A 100 -12.21 -1.05 3.97
CA TYR A 100 -12.39 -2.06 5.01
C TYR A 100 -12.03 -1.54 6.40
N PHE A 101 -11.16 -0.53 6.49
CA PHE A 101 -10.74 0.07 7.76
C PHE A 101 -11.26 1.50 7.88
N SER A 102 -11.98 1.80 8.96
CA SER A 102 -12.60 3.11 9.20
C SER A 102 -11.59 4.25 9.37
N PHE A 103 -10.34 3.96 9.72
CA PHE A 103 -9.30 4.97 9.92
C PHE A 103 -8.68 5.50 8.62
N PHE A 104 -8.85 4.83 7.47
CA PHE A 104 -8.40 5.38 6.20
C PHE A 104 -9.42 6.37 5.65
N LYS A 105 -8.98 7.59 5.35
CA LYS A 105 -9.83 8.57 4.66
C LYS A 105 -10.03 8.21 3.20
N GLU A 106 -8.96 7.81 2.53
CA GLU A 106 -8.97 7.42 1.11
C GLU A 106 -7.78 6.50 0.81
N GLY A 107 -7.87 5.76 -0.29
CA GLY A 107 -6.76 5.00 -0.84
C GLY A 107 -6.41 5.44 -2.25
N PHE A 108 -5.12 5.61 -2.54
CA PHE A 108 -4.56 5.95 -3.85
C PHE A 108 -3.80 4.76 -4.42
N GLY A 109 -4.25 4.28 -5.57
CA GLY A 109 -3.63 3.18 -6.31
C GLY A 109 -3.12 3.60 -7.68
N SER A 110 -2.48 2.66 -8.36
CA SER A 110 -2.11 2.78 -9.77
C SER A 110 -3.34 2.85 -10.66
N SER A 111 -3.27 3.71 -11.68
CA SER A 111 -4.23 3.80 -12.78
C SER A 111 -3.71 3.04 -14.02
N ILE A 112 -4.45 3.09 -15.12
CA ILE A 112 -4.04 2.49 -16.39
C ILE A 112 -2.75 3.12 -16.95
N ASP A 113 -2.56 4.43 -16.72
CA ASP A 113 -1.44 5.21 -17.25
C ASP A 113 -0.30 5.41 -16.25
N VAL A 114 -0.62 5.34 -14.94
CA VAL A 114 0.34 5.68 -13.88
C VAL A 114 0.54 4.49 -12.94
N ASN A 115 1.75 3.94 -12.94
CA ASN A 115 2.21 3.00 -11.92
C ASN A 115 2.69 3.76 -10.68
N LEU A 116 1.93 3.71 -9.59
CA LEU A 116 2.12 4.52 -8.39
C LEU A 116 3.20 3.92 -7.46
N THR A 117 4.46 3.96 -7.89
CA THR A 117 5.61 3.50 -7.10
C THR A 117 6.70 4.58 -6.98
N GLY A 118 7.48 4.53 -5.89
CA GLY A 118 8.65 5.38 -5.67
C GLY A 118 8.38 6.86 -5.95
N LYS A 119 9.01 7.42 -7.00
CA LYS A 119 8.86 8.83 -7.40
C LYS A 119 7.41 9.23 -7.68
N ASN A 120 6.59 8.34 -8.25
CA ASN A 120 5.19 8.65 -8.53
C ASN A 120 4.36 8.77 -7.24
N LYS A 121 4.67 7.97 -6.21
CA LYS A 121 4.06 8.14 -4.88
C LYS A 121 4.43 9.48 -4.29
N LEU A 122 5.71 9.86 -4.34
CA LEU A 122 6.14 11.16 -3.83
C LEU A 122 5.46 12.32 -4.59
N ALA A 123 5.37 12.24 -5.92
CA ALA A 123 4.69 13.24 -6.73
C ALA A 123 3.20 13.35 -6.37
N LEU A 124 2.52 12.22 -6.16
CA LEU A 124 1.14 12.20 -5.70
C LEU A 124 0.99 12.83 -4.30
N ILE A 125 1.86 12.46 -3.36
CA ILE A 125 1.88 13.01 -1.99
C ILE A 125 2.03 14.53 -2.03
N LYS A 126 3.03 15.05 -2.77
CA LYS A 126 3.25 16.50 -2.91
C LYS A 126 2.07 17.21 -3.57
N LYS A 127 1.48 16.59 -4.60
CA LYS A 127 0.34 17.16 -5.32
C LYS A 127 -0.91 17.26 -4.43
N TYR A 128 -1.20 16.22 -3.66
CA TYR A 128 -2.46 16.12 -2.92
C TYR A 128 -2.38 16.79 -1.54
N PHE A 129 -1.21 16.75 -0.89
CA PHE A 129 -1.06 17.23 0.49
C PHE A 129 -0.31 18.56 0.60
N GLY A 130 0.27 19.05 -0.50
CA GLY A 130 0.99 20.33 -0.53
C GLY A 130 2.09 20.40 0.53
N ASP A 131 2.06 21.46 1.33
CA ASP A 131 3.04 21.75 2.38
C ASP A 131 2.70 21.10 3.73
N SER A 132 1.72 20.20 3.78
CA SER A 132 1.36 19.51 5.03
C SER A 132 2.52 18.62 5.53
N ASP A 133 2.63 18.49 6.85
CA ASP A 133 3.53 17.49 7.44
C ASP A 133 3.04 16.08 7.08
N VAL A 134 3.93 15.30 6.44
CA VAL A 134 3.66 13.95 5.96
C VAL A 134 4.65 12.97 6.59
N CYS A 135 4.12 11.92 7.21
CA CYS A 135 4.82 10.72 7.63
C CYS A 135 4.52 9.59 6.65
N TYR A 136 5.53 9.07 5.95
CA TYR A 136 5.35 7.92 5.05
C TYR A 136 5.74 6.60 5.70
N ILE A 137 4.88 5.59 5.57
CA ILE A 137 5.07 4.26 6.13
C ILE A 137 5.32 3.26 5.00
N GLY A 138 6.47 2.60 5.01
CA GLY A 138 6.89 1.70 3.93
C GLY A 138 7.94 0.68 4.35
N ASN A 139 8.26 -0.25 3.45
CA ASN A 139 9.05 -1.44 3.74
C ASN A 139 10.23 -1.68 2.78
N ALA A 140 10.31 -0.96 1.66
CA ALA A 140 11.15 -1.33 0.53
C ALA A 140 12.16 -0.24 0.16
N ARG A 141 13.22 -0.63 -0.58
CA ARG A 141 14.23 0.33 -1.07
C ARG A 141 13.66 1.42 -1.96
N VAL A 142 12.57 1.14 -2.68
CA VAL A 142 11.88 2.14 -3.52
C VAL A 142 11.25 3.26 -2.68
N ASP A 143 10.96 3.00 -1.41
CA ASP A 143 10.40 3.97 -0.47
C ASP A 143 11.43 4.99 0.03
N LEU A 144 12.73 4.71 -0.11
CA LEU A 144 13.78 5.70 0.17
C LEU A 144 13.55 6.98 -0.64
N LYS A 145 13.05 6.85 -1.87
CA LYS A 145 12.70 8.01 -2.72
C LYS A 145 11.45 8.75 -2.26
N VAL A 146 10.57 8.11 -1.51
CA VAL A 146 9.41 8.79 -0.91
C VAL A 146 9.87 9.52 0.35
N TRP A 147 10.63 8.84 1.21
CA TRP A 147 11.18 9.41 2.44
C TRP A 147 12.08 10.63 2.21
N GLU A 148 12.86 10.66 1.12
CA GLU A 148 13.64 11.85 0.71
C GLU A 148 12.78 13.13 0.57
N GLY A 149 11.46 13.00 0.38
CA GLY A 149 10.56 14.13 0.20
C GLY A 149 9.39 14.19 1.18
N THR A 150 9.44 13.44 2.29
CA THR A 150 8.46 13.52 3.38
C THR A 150 9.14 13.91 4.69
N HIS A 151 8.37 14.52 5.59
CA HIS A 151 8.86 15.13 6.84
C HIS A 151 9.36 14.09 7.84
N SER A 152 8.73 12.93 7.86
CA SER A 152 9.19 11.79 8.64
C SER A 152 8.80 10.47 7.99
N GLY A 153 9.20 9.37 8.62
CA GLY A 153 8.87 8.03 8.15
C GLY A 153 8.73 7.00 9.26
N ILE A 154 8.02 5.92 8.93
CA ILE A 154 7.96 4.70 9.72
C ILE A 154 8.40 3.55 8.82
N VAL A 155 9.30 2.71 9.34
CA VAL A 155 9.85 1.58 8.57
C VAL A 155 9.20 0.29 9.01
N VAL A 156 8.72 -0.52 8.06
CA VAL A 156 8.34 -1.91 8.31
C VAL A 156 9.46 -2.82 7.79
N SER A 157 10.34 -3.29 8.68
CA SER A 157 11.45 -4.16 8.27
C SER A 157 12.11 -4.88 9.45
N ASN A 158 12.66 -6.06 9.16
CA ASN A 158 13.57 -6.77 10.06
C ASN A 158 15.06 -6.53 9.69
N CYS A 159 15.34 -5.77 8.63
CA CYS A 159 16.68 -5.61 8.09
C CYS A 159 17.36 -4.35 8.61
N GLY A 160 18.36 -4.52 9.49
CA GLY A 160 19.07 -3.40 10.12
C GLY A 160 19.74 -2.44 9.13
N SER A 161 20.35 -2.97 8.05
CA SER A 161 21.01 -2.13 7.04
C SER A 161 20.02 -1.28 6.24
N PHE A 162 18.81 -1.78 6.01
CA PHE A 162 17.75 -1.01 5.38
C PHE A 162 17.20 0.08 6.32
N ILE A 163 16.94 -0.25 7.58
CA ILE A 163 16.51 0.74 8.60
C ILE A 163 17.55 1.86 8.71
N SER A 164 18.84 1.52 8.75
CA SER A 164 19.92 2.51 8.76
C SER A 164 19.96 3.37 7.48
N SER A 165 19.56 2.83 6.34
CA SER A 165 19.44 3.60 5.09
C SER A 165 18.27 4.58 5.13
N ALA A 166 17.12 4.16 5.69
CA ALA A 166 15.96 5.02 5.87
C ALA A 166 16.25 6.19 6.83
N LYS A 167 16.95 5.93 7.94
CA LYS A 167 17.40 6.96 8.89
C LYS A 167 18.35 8.00 8.32
N LYS A 168 19.01 7.72 7.19
CA LYS A 168 19.88 8.69 6.50
C LYS A 168 19.10 9.66 5.61
N VAL A 169 17.87 9.31 5.21
CA VAL A 169 17.09 10.10 4.24
C VAL A 169 15.93 10.86 4.87
N THR A 170 15.43 10.43 6.03
CA THR A 170 14.38 11.14 6.77
C THR A 170 14.42 10.81 8.27
N ARG A 171 13.67 11.57 9.08
CA ARG A 171 13.46 11.26 10.50
C ARG A 171 12.58 10.03 10.64
N ILE A 172 13.11 8.94 11.21
CA ILE A 172 12.33 7.71 11.45
C ILE A 172 11.74 7.74 12.85
N GLU A 173 10.41 7.84 12.91
CA GLU A 173 9.63 7.93 14.16
C GLU A 173 9.53 6.56 14.85
N LYS A 174 9.30 5.51 14.06
CA LYS A 174 9.05 4.15 14.55
C LYS A 174 9.50 3.11 13.54
N VAL A 175 9.81 1.92 14.05
CA VAL A 175 10.12 0.74 13.23
C VAL A 175 9.23 -0.40 13.69
N PHE A 176 8.50 -1.00 12.75
CA PHE A 176 7.72 -2.22 12.96
C PHE A 176 8.43 -3.41 12.33
N LYS A 177 8.22 -4.59 12.92
CA LYS A 177 8.66 -5.85 12.31
C LYS A 177 7.68 -6.24 11.20
N GLY A 178 8.20 -6.90 10.16
CA GLY A 178 7.36 -7.50 9.11
C GLY A 178 6.74 -8.82 9.58
N ARG A 179 5.88 -8.77 10.60
CA ARG A 179 5.13 -9.93 11.11
C ARG A 179 3.68 -9.79 10.70
N PHE A 180 3.14 -10.82 10.06
CA PHE A 180 1.83 -10.75 9.43
C PHE A 180 0.94 -11.92 9.85
N ALA A 181 -0.31 -11.63 10.20
CA ALA A 181 -1.30 -12.59 10.62
C ALA A 181 -2.67 -12.30 9.99
N HIS A 182 -3.54 -13.30 9.91
CA HIS A 182 -4.92 -13.08 9.48
C HIS A 182 -5.65 -12.18 10.49
N LEU A 183 -6.58 -11.36 10.01
CA LEU A 183 -7.49 -10.64 10.89
C LEU A 183 -8.31 -11.66 11.70
N ASN A 184 -8.34 -11.51 13.02
CA ASN A 184 -9.24 -12.26 13.89
C ASN A 184 -10.60 -11.54 14.00
N GLN A 185 -11.58 -12.15 14.68
CA GLN A 185 -12.94 -11.61 14.80
C GLN A 185 -12.97 -10.19 15.40
N GLU A 186 -12.03 -9.83 16.25
CA GLU A 186 -11.94 -8.49 16.86
C GLU A 186 -11.73 -7.37 15.81
N TYR A 187 -10.89 -7.62 14.80
CA TYR A 187 -10.71 -6.68 13.67
C TYR A 187 -11.87 -6.69 12.68
N ILE A 188 -12.66 -7.76 12.64
CA ILE A 188 -13.83 -7.89 11.75
C ILE A 188 -15.06 -7.22 12.36
N SER A 189 -15.17 -7.21 13.70
CA SER A 189 -16.33 -6.72 14.46
C SER A 189 -16.32 -5.21 14.69
N ASN A 190 -15.15 -4.57 14.70
CA ASN A 190 -14.99 -3.12 14.83
C ASN A 190 -15.26 -2.35 13.51
N LYS A 191 -16.22 -2.83 12.71
CA LYS A 191 -16.79 -2.10 11.55
C LYS A 191 -17.80 -1.01 11.96
N GLY A 192 -17.73 -0.55 13.21
CA GLY A 192 -18.62 0.48 13.78
C GLY A 192 -18.21 1.87 13.37
#